data_AF-A0A562C1G2-F1
#
_entry.id   AF-A0A562C1G2-F1
#
_cell.length_a   1.000
_cell.length_b   1.000
_cell.length_c   1.000
_cell.angle_alpha   90.00
_cell.angle_beta   90.00
_cell.angle_gamma   90.00
#
_symmetry.space_group_name_H-M   'P 1'
#
loop_
_entity.id
_entity.type
_entity.pdbx_description
1 polymer ?
#
loop_
_entity_poly.entity_id
_entity_poly.type
_entity_poly.pdbx_seq_one_letter_code
_entity_poly.pdbx_strand_id
1 'polypeptide(L)'
;MTIAQKFPVADLVEAHIRAHSARSMPISIAGAIRAVRLSAPHCEMTDCELTNVIVRIAIMNGRSIFFDRGEEESEKLPPIR
;
A
#
# COMPACT_ATOMS: atom_id res chain seq x y z
N MET A 1 -23.99 -18.26 -0.81
CA MET A 1 -23.11 -18.22 -2.00
C MET A 1 -22.40 -16.88 -1.99
N THR A 2 -21.19 -16.83 -1.44
CA THR A 2 -20.42 -15.59 -1.35
C THR A 2 -19.72 -15.41 -2.69
N ILE A 3 -20.15 -14.42 -3.47
CA ILE A 3 -19.50 -14.06 -4.72
C ILE A 3 -18.19 -13.37 -4.33
N ALA A 4 -17.13 -14.15 -4.12
CA ALA A 4 -15.78 -13.61 -4.08
C ALA A 4 -15.45 -13.17 -5.50
N GLN A 5 -15.88 -11.96 -5.88
CA GLN A 5 -15.41 -11.32 -7.10
C GLN A 5 -13.88 -11.26 -6.99
N LYS A 6 -13.19 -12.07 -7.81
CA LYS A 6 -11.76 -11.94 -8.08
C LYS A 6 -11.57 -10.62 -8.84
N PHE A 7 -11.61 -9.50 -8.12
CA PHE A 7 -11.10 -8.26 -8.67
C PHE A 7 -9.59 -8.44 -8.86
N PRO A 8 -9.05 -8.17 -10.05
CA PRO A 8 -7.62 -8.04 -10.24
C PRO A 8 -7.06 -7.10 -9.16
N VAL A 9 -5.96 -7.47 -8.52
CA VAL A 9 -5.30 -6.65 -7.49
C VAL A 9 -5.01 -5.24 -7.99
N ALA A 10 -4.70 -5.10 -9.29
CA ALA A 10 -4.51 -3.82 -9.96
C ALA A 10 -5.75 -2.91 -9.87
N ASP A 11 -6.95 -3.46 -10.05
CA ASP A 11 -8.19 -2.68 -10.01
C ASP A 11 -8.48 -2.18 -8.59
N LEU A 12 -8.18 -3.01 -7.58
CA LEU A 12 -8.31 -2.63 -6.17
C LEU A 12 -7.33 -1.50 -5.80
N VAL A 13 -6.08 -1.62 -6.28
CA VAL A 13 -5.06 -0.59 -6.08
C VAL A 13 -5.45 0.71 -6.79
N GLU A 14 -5.94 0.62 -8.03
CA GLU A 14 -6.40 1.78 -8.78
C GLU A 14 -7.58 2.47 -8.08
N ALA A 15 -8.57 1.69 -7.62
CA ALA A 15 -9.69 2.22 -6.84
C ALA A 15 -9.22 2.92 -5.56
N HIS A 16 -8.26 2.33 -4.83
CA HIS A 16 -7.69 2.93 -3.63
C HIS A 16 -6.98 4.27 -3.92
N ILE A 17 -6.16 4.32 -4.98
CA ILE A 17 -5.42 5.51 -5.40
C ILE A 17 -6.38 6.61 -5.86
N ARG A 18 -7.42 6.27 -6.65
CA ARG A 18 -8.45 7.22 -7.10
C ARG A 18 -9.29 7.74 -5.94
N ALA A 19 -9.65 6.91 -4.97
CA ALA A 19 -10.39 7.35 -3.77
C ALA A 19 -9.58 8.36 -2.93
N HIS A 20 -8.25 8.26 -2.95
CA HIS A 20 -7.34 9.21 -2.30
C HIS A 20 -6.99 10.42 -3.16
N SER A 21 -7.46 10.49 -4.42
CA SER A 21 -7.15 11.60 -5.33
C SER A 21 -7.62 12.97 -4.81
N ALA A 22 -8.74 12.99 -4.08
CA ALA A 22 -9.31 14.20 -3.48
C ALA A 22 -8.47 14.76 -2.31
N ARG A 23 -7.50 14.00 -1.78
CA ARG A 23 -6.62 14.44 -0.69
C ARG A 23 -5.29 14.90 -1.28
N SER A 24 -4.75 16.02 -0.81
CA SER A 24 -3.42 16.53 -1.20
C SER A 24 -2.25 15.72 -0.64
N MET A 25 -2.54 14.69 0.16
CA MET A 25 -1.53 13.86 0.82
C MET A 25 -0.97 12.77 -0.12
N PRO A 26 0.33 12.45 -0.02
CA PRO A 26 0.93 11.30 -0.68
C PRO A 26 0.27 9.98 -0.26
N ILE A 27 0.34 8.97 -1.14
CA ILE A 27 -0.11 7.61 -0.83
C ILE A 27 0.96 6.89 -0.01
N SER A 28 0.60 6.45 1.20
CA SER A 28 1.43 5.56 2.03
C SER A 28 1.44 4.15 1.43
N ILE A 29 2.64 3.58 1.23
CA ILE A 29 2.79 2.22 0.69
C ILE A 29 2.25 1.19 1.69
N ALA A 30 2.60 1.29 2.97
CA ALA A 30 2.11 0.39 4.00
C ALA A 30 0.59 0.49 4.17
N GLY A 31 0.05 1.70 4.10
CA GLY A 31 -1.40 1.95 4.11
C GLY A 31 -2.10 1.30 2.92
N ALA A 32 -1.56 1.46 1.72
CA ALA A 32 -2.11 0.88 0.50
C ALA A 32 -2.04 -0.66 0.51
N ILE A 33 -0.91 -1.25 0.92
CA ILE A 33 -0.79 -2.71 1.09
C ILE A 33 -1.84 -3.22 2.07
N ARG A 34 -1.98 -2.57 3.24
CA ARG A 34 -2.98 -2.96 4.25
C ARG A 34 -4.39 -2.90 3.67
N ALA A 35 -4.72 -1.86 2.91
CA ALA A 35 -6.01 -1.74 2.25
C ALA A 35 -6.25 -2.89 1.25
N VAL A 36 -5.27 -3.22 0.42
CA VAL A 36 -5.36 -4.33 -0.53
C VAL A 36 -5.55 -5.67 0.18
N ARG A 37 -4.81 -5.95 1.26
CA ARG A 37 -4.94 -7.19 2.03
C ARG A 37 -6.31 -7.32 2.70
N LEU A 38 -6.88 -6.21 3.17
CA LEU A 38 -8.24 -6.20 3.74
C LEU A 38 -9.31 -6.44 2.66
N SER A 39 -9.14 -5.90 1.46
CA SER A 39 -10.08 -6.07 0.34
C SER A 39 -9.93 -7.40 -0.39
N ALA A 40 -8.73 -7.99 -0.40
CA ALA A 40 -8.42 -9.27 -1.04
C ALA A 40 -7.57 -10.17 -0.11
N PRO A 41 -8.18 -10.80 0.91
CA PRO A 41 -7.46 -11.64 1.89
C PRO A 41 -6.75 -12.85 1.28
N HIS A 42 -7.21 -13.31 0.11
CA HIS A 42 -6.63 -14.43 -0.63
C HIS A 42 -5.55 -14.01 -1.63
N CYS A 43 -5.11 -12.75 -1.61
CA CYS A 43 -4.01 -12.30 -2.45
C CYS A 43 -2.70 -12.97 -1.99
N GLU A 44 -2.09 -13.77 -2.86
CA GLU A 44 -0.81 -14.46 -2.57
C GLU A 44 0.43 -13.64 -2.92
N MET A 45 0.25 -12.46 -3.53
CA MET A 45 1.37 -11.57 -3.85
C MET A 45 2.12 -11.20 -2.57
N THR A 46 3.43 -11.14 -2.64
CA THR A 46 4.29 -10.61 -1.57
C THR A 46 4.12 -9.10 -1.42
N ASP A 47 4.54 -8.54 -0.29
CA ASP A 47 4.48 -7.09 -0.08
C ASP A 47 5.38 -6.32 -1.06
N CYS A 48 6.47 -6.94 -1.53
CA CYS A 48 7.32 -6.40 -2.60
C CYS A 48 6.57 -6.32 -3.94
N GLU A 49 5.87 -7.39 -4.33
CA GLU A 49 5.07 -7.41 -5.55
C GLU A 49 3.91 -6.42 -5.47
N LEU A 50 3.23 -6.32 -4.33
CA LEU A 50 2.19 -5.32 -4.09
C LEU A 50 2.73 -3.90 -4.18
N THR A 51 3.90 -3.65 -3.59
CA THR A 51 4.60 -2.35 -3.69
C THR A 51 4.83 -1.98 -5.15
N ASN A 52 5.37 -2.91 -5.96
CA ASN A 52 5.62 -2.66 -7.39
C ASN A 52 4.33 -2.29 -8.15
N VAL A 53 3.22 -2.97 -7.86
CA VAL A 53 1.91 -2.65 -8.46
C VAL A 53 1.42 -1.27 -8.01
N ILE A 54 1.50 -0.96 -6.71
CA ILE A 54 1.07 0.32 -6.14
C ILE A 54 1.88 1.48 -6.72
N VAL A 55 3.21 1.36 -6.75
CA VAL A 55 4.11 2.38 -7.31
C VAL A 55 3.78 2.64 -8.77
N ARG A 56 3.64 1.57 -9.58
CA ARG A 56 3.35 1.70 -11.01
C ARG A 56 2.03 2.42 -11.24
N ILE A 57 0.96 2.03 -10.54
CA ILE A 57 -0.37 2.64 -10.70
C ILE A 57 -0.37 4.08 -10.18
N ALA A 58 0.35 4.38 -9.10
CA ALA A 58 0.46 5.74 -8.58
C ALA A 58 1.16 6.67 -9.59
N ILE A 59 2.25 6.22 -10.21
CA ILE A 59 2.95 6.97 -11.28
C ILE A 59 2.02 7.21 -12.46
N MET A 60 1.30 6.19 -12.92
CA MET A 60 0.35 6.32 -14.04
C MET A 60 -0.78 7.31 -13.75
N ASN A 61 -1.14 7.49 -12.48
CA ASN A 61 -2.18 8.43 -12.06
C ASN A 61 -1.63 9.79 -11.58
N GLY A 62 -0.32 10.04 -11.74
CA GLY A 62 0.31 11.30 -11.32
C GLY A 62 0.26 11.55 -9.81
N ARG A 63 0.33 10.46 -9.01
CA ARG A 63 0.24 10.53 -7.55
C ARG A 63 1.59 10.33 -6.89
N SER A 64 1.90 11.22 -5.95
CA SER A 64 3.06 11.06 -5.07
C SER A 64 2.83 9.91 -4.10
N ILE A 65 3.88 9.12 -3.89
CA ILE A 65 3.93 8.04 -2.91
C ILE A 65 4.91 8.40 -1.79
N PHE A 66 4.68 7.83 -0.63
CA PHE A 66 5.57 7.90 0.52
C PHE A 66 5.85 6.47 1.00
N PHE A 67 7.13 6.13 1.12
CA PHE A 67 7.57 4.87 1.69
C PHE A 67 7.64 5.04 3.21
N ASP A 68 6.74 4.36 3.91
CA ASP A 68 6.70 4.38 5.37
C ASP A 68 8.02 3.81 5.91
N ARG A 69 8.72 4.57 6.76
CA ARG A 69 9.80 4.00 7.56
C ARG A 69 9.15 2.94 8.44
N GLY A 70 9.57 1.69 8.29
CA GLY A 70 9.27 0.67 9.29
C GLY A 70 9.66 1.23 10.66
N GLU A 71 8.75 1.14 11.63
CA GLU A 71 9.12 1.29 13.04
C GLU A 71 9.98 0.08 13.42
N GLU A 72 11.17 -0.05 12.84
CA GLU A 72 12.23 -0.80 13.47
C GLU A 72 12.68 0.07 14.66
N GLU A 73 12.37 -0.47 15.83
CA GLU A 73 12.69 0.00 17.16
C GLU A 73 13.68 1.17 17.19
N SER A 74 13.22 2.33 17.66
CA SER A 74 14.10 3.28 18.31
C SER A 74 14.62 2.63 19.59
N GLU A 75 15.49 1.63 19.43
CA GLU A 75 16.28 1.05 20.50
C GLU A 75 17.06 2.22 21.08
N LYS A 76 16.68 2.59 22.30
CA LYS A 76 17.41 3.55 23.12
C LYS A 76 18.83 2.98 23.29
N LEU A 77 19.74 3.35 22.41
CA LEU A 77 21.16 3.09 22.62
C LEU A 77 21.51 3.68 23.98
N PRO A 78 21.99 2.87 24.95
CA PRO A 78 22.41 3.40 26.22
C PRO A 78 23.55 4.39 26.00
N PRO A 79 23.64 5.46 26.81
CA PRO A 79 24.72 6.42 26.66
C PRO A 79 26.06 5.71 26.81
N ILE A 80 26.92 5.88 25.82
CA ILE A 80 28.32 5.45 25.89
C ILE A 80 28.94 6.22 27.07
N ARG A 81 29.35 5.49 28.11
CA ARG A 81 30.11 6.03 29.24
C ARG A 81 31.59 6.13 28.91
#